data_AF-A0A2E3S8M0-F1
#
_entry.id   AF-A0A2E3S8M0-F1
#
_cell.length_a   1.000
_cell.length_b   1.000
_cell.length_c   1.000
_cell.angle_alpha   90.00
_cell.angle_beta   90.00
_cell.angle_gamma   90.00
#
_symmetry.space_group_name_H-M   'P 1'
#
loop_
_entity.id
_entity.type
_entity.pdbx_description
1 polymer ?
#
loop_
_entity_poly.entity_id
_entity_poly.type
_entity_poly.pdbx_seq_one_letter_code
_entity_poly.pdbx_strand_id
1 'polypeptide(L)'
;ADADPTNEIQNLNEVLADGNDGGGQAIANIADPTNPQDAATKNYVDNISVDDADADPTNEIQNLNEVLADGNDGGGQAITNIADPTNPQDAATKAYVDAIADDDVSVTNTVAGNRIATISEPGTAAVDINETVTSLSQNTTTGVISYTDEDGGAPQTANVVGSEADNMITVGSNGGAYLAAMPTIYATGKVNGNGTAAAIYQATVSRLNEGDYQITFSTALPNANYIIQLSTIDCGGDCPGNTSANYDDPGITYYNQTTTGFRVNIGDSDNGTTQKDDIDLEFMFTVITIPN
;
A
#
# COMPACT_ATOMS: atom_id res chain seq x y z
N ALA A 1 -0.68 105.75 -70.68
CA ALA A 1 0.70 106.08 -70.30
C ALA A 1 0.63 106.54 -68.86
N ASP A 2 1.32 105.83 -67.98
CA ASP A 2 1.45 106.23 -66.58
C ASP A 2 2.15 107.60 -66.51
N ALA A 3 1.68 108.47 -65.62
CA ALA A 3 2.16 109.84 -65.48
C ALA A 3 3.21 109.97 -64.36
N ASP A 4 3.48 108.89 -63.61
CA ASP A 4 4.47 108.89 -62.55
C ASP A 4 5.83 108.31 -63.04
N PRO A 5 6.86 109.16 -63.24
CA PRO A 5 8.17 108.72 -63.71
C PRO A 5 8.96 107.87 -62.69
N THR A 6 8.41 107.60 -61.51
CA THR A 6 9.07 106.80 -60.45
C THR A 6 8.54 105.37 -60.33
N ASN A 7 7.43 105.03 -61.01
CA ASN A 7 6.79 103.70 -60.93
C ASN A 7 7.46 102.63 -61.81
N GLU A 8 8.51 102.95 -62.57
CA GLU A 8 9.00 102.00 -63.58
C GLU A 8 10.01 100.99 -63.02
N ILE A 9 10.68 101.26 -61.89
CA ILE A 9 11.50 100.31 -61.13
C ILE A 9 11.57 100.72 -59.65
N GLN A 10 10.58 100.33 -58.82
CA GLN A 10 10.65 100.53 -57.37
C GLN A 10 11.71 99.60 -56.73
N ASN A 11 12.52 100.12 -55.82
CA ASN A 11 13.41 99.30 -55.00
C ASN A 11 12.67 98.79 -53.74
N LEU A 12 13.20 97.74 -53.10
CA LEU A 12 12.54 97.10 -51.97
C LEU A 12 12.29 98.05 -50.79
N ASN A 13 13.15 99.04 -50.56
CA ASN A 13 12.94 100.02 -49.50
C ASN A 13 11.78 100.98 -49.82
N GLU A 14 11.60 101.34 -51.09
CA GLU A 14 10.46 102.14 -51.56
C GLU A 14 9.16 101.33 -51.42
N VAL A 15 9.17 100.07 -51.85
CA VAL A 15 8.02 99.15 -51.68
C VAL A 15 7.63 99.01 -50.20
N LEU A 16 8.60 98.87 -49.30
CA LEU A 16 8.34 98.73 -47.86
C LEU A 16 7.87 100.05 -47.19
N ALA A 17 8.17 101.21 -47.77
CA ALA A 17 7.80 102.52 -47.22
C ALA A 17 6.37 102.96 -47.61
N ASP A 18 5.92 102.60 -48.81
CA ASP A 18 4.56 102.89 -49.30
C ASP A 18 3.50 101.91 -48.78
N GLY A 19 3.93 100.71 -48.37
CA GLY A 19 3.09 99.71 -47.71
C GLY A 19 3.58 98.29 -48.00
N ASN A 20 3.86 97.51 -46.96
CA ASN A 20 4.40 96.15 -47.08
C ASN A 20 3.33 95.04 -47.15
N ASP A 21 2.10 95.40 -47.52
CA ASP A 21 0.98 94.47 -47.65
C ASP A 21 0.83 93.99 -49.10
N GLY A 22 0.89 92.67 -49.31
CA GLY A 22 0.68 92.03 -50.61
C GLY A 22 -0.79 92.01 -51.08
N GLY A 23 -1.73 92.57 -50.30
CA GLY A 23 -3.14 92.69 -50.68
C GLY A 23 -3.83 91.34 -50.88
N GLY A 24 -3.34 90.29 -50.19
CA GLY A 24 -3.85 88.93 -50.30
C GLY A 24 -3.50 88.20 -51.61
N GLN A 25 -2.60 88.75 -52.43
CA GLN A 25 -2.11 88.07 -53.64
C GLN A 25 -1.06 87.00 -53.28
N ALA A 26 -1.05 85.90 -54.04
CA ALA A 26 -0.05 84.85 -53.87
C ALA A 26 1.34 85.35 -54.33
N ILE A 27 2.35 85.22 -53.47
CA ILE A 27 3.75 85.46 -53.82
C ILE A 27 4.36 84.11 -54.25
N ALA A 28 4.61 83.96 -55.54
CA ALA A 28 5.16 82.73 -56.13
C ALA A 28 6.68 82.82 -56.32
N ASN A 29 7.32 81.67 -56.56
CA ASN A 29 8.77 81.53 -56.83
C ASN A 29 9.70 81.96 -55.69
N ILE A 30 9.22 81.89 -54.44
CA ILE A 30 10.08 81.92 -53.26
C ILE A 30 10.78 80.56 -53.17
N ALA A 31 12.11 80.54 -53.12
CA ALA A 31 12.87 79.31 -52.90
C ALA A 31 12.72 78.82 -51.46
N ASP A 32 12.98 77.54 -51.21
CA ASP A 32 12.99 77.03 -49.84
C ASP A 32 14.04 77.79 -49.00
N PRO A 33 13.71 78.17 -47.76
CA PRO A 33 14.58 78.96 -46.90
C PRO A 33 15.83 78.15 -46.55
N THR A 34 17.00 78.79 -46.65
CA THR A 34 18.30 78.19 -46.30
C THR A 34 18.89 78.81 -45.02
N ASN A 35 18.52 80.05 -44.73
CA ASN A 35 18.86 80.76 -43.50
C ASN A 35 17.63 80.96 -42.62
N PRO A 36 17.81 81.13 -41.29
CA PRO A 36 16.68 81.28 -40.35
C PRO A 36 15.84 82.55 -40.55
N GLN A 37 16.33 83.53 -41.31
CA GLN A 37 15.63 84.79 -41.61
C GLN A 37 14.99 84.81 -43.01
N ASP A 38 15.19 83.76 -43.80
CA ASP A 38 14.58 83.67 -45.13
C ASP A 38 13.05 83.53 -44.99
N ALA A 39 12.32 84.08 -45.95
CA ALA A 39 10.89 83.81 -46.05
C ALA A 39 10.69 82.32 -46.39
N ALA A 40 9.85 81.63 -45.63
CA ALA A 40 9.54 80.23 -45.86
C ALA A 40 8.32 80.06 -46.77
N THR A 41 8.38 79.08 -47.68
CA THR A 41 7.19 78.65 -48.42
C THR A 41 6.26 77.87 -47.48
N LYS A 42 4.95 77.92 -47.72
CA LYS A 42 3.99 77.08 -46.99
C LYS A 42 4.37 75.59 -47.07
N ASN A 43 4.77 75.14 -48.26
CA ASN A 43 5.21 73.77 -48.50
C ASN A 43 6.44 73.39 -47.66
N TYR A 44 7.40 74.31 -47.48
CA TYR A 44 8.55 74.05 -46.60
C TYR A 44 8.12 73.91 -45.15
N VAL A 45 7.30 74.85 -44.64
CA VAL A 45 6.86 74.84 -43.23
C VAL A 45 5.99 73.63 -42.92
N ASP A 46 5.06 73.26 -43.82
CA ASP A 46 4.16 72.12 -43.64
C ASP A 46 4.89 70.78 -43.69
N ASN A 47 6.04 70.70 -44.36
CA ASN A 47 6.82 69.46 -44.49
C ASN A 47 7.94 69.33 -43.45
N ILE A 48 8.05 70.25 -42.49
CA ILE A 48 8.87 70.04 -41.29
C ILE A 48 8.09 69.08 -40.39
N SER A 49 8.11 67.79 -40.75
CA SER A 49 7.57 66.69 -39.97
C SER A 49 8.47 66.47 -38.74
N VAL A 50 7.87 66.44 -37.56
CA VAL A 50 8.52 66.04 -36.30
C VAL A 50 8.51 64.51 -36.18
N ASP A 51 9.36 63.90 -37.00
CA ASP A 51 9.83 62.50 -37.04
C ASP A 51 9.29 61.51 -35.96
N ASP A 52 8.08 60.96 -36.16
CA ASP A 52 7.62 59.69 -35.58
C ASP A 52 7.34 58.60 -36.64
N ALA A 53 7.81 58.84 -37.87
CA ALA A 53 7.82 57.96 -39.02
C ALA A 53 6.47 57.71 -39.73
N ASP A 54 5.45 58.52 -39.49
CA ASP A 54 4.33 58.69 -40.45
C ASP A 54 4.16 60.16 -40.91
N ALA A 55 3.32 60.37 -41.93
CA ALA A 55 3.17 61.65 -42.61
C ALA A 55 1.86 62.38 -42.25
N ASP A 56 1.16 61.94 -41.21
CA ASP A 56 -0.07 62.57 -40.75
C ASP A 56 0.26 63.77 -39.85
N PRO A 57 -0.04 65.01 -40.28
CA PRO A 57 0.34 66.22 -39.54
C PRO A 57 -0.55 66.48 -38.30
N THR A 58 -1.31 65.48 -37.84
CA THR A 58 -2.19 65.58 -36.67
C THR A 58 -1.78 64.67 -35.52
N ASN A 59 -0.78 63.82 -35.74
CA ASN A 59 -0.56 62.65 -34.93
C ASN A 59 0.86 62.58 -34.34
N GLU A 60 1.69 63.61 -34.55
CA GLU A 60 3.14 63.54 -34.42
C GLU A 60 3.66 63.42 -32.96
N ILE A 61 2.75 63.49 -31.99
CA ILE A 61 2.95 63.04 -30.61
C ILE A 61 1.63 62.40 -30.15
N GLN A 62 1.46 61.11 -30.41
CA GLN A 62 0.30 60.35 -29.96
C GLN A 62 0.19 60.32 -28.44
N ASN A 63 -0.95 60.75 -27.90
CA ASN A 63 -1.33 60.44 -26.54
C ASN A 63 -2.07 59.09 -26.47
N LEU A 64 -2.22 58.53 -25.26
CA LEU A 64 -2.82 57.21 -25.10
C LEU A 64 -4.26 57.12 -25.64
N ASN A 65 -5.05 58.20 -25.59
CA ASN A 65 -6.41 58.16 -26.13
C ASN A 65 -6.42 58.06 -27.66
N GLU A 66 -5.45 58.67 -28.33
CA GLU A 66 -5.31 58.61 -29.79
C GLU A 66 -4.83 57.21 -30.21
N VAL A 67 -3.82 56.66 -29.53
CA VAL A 67 -3.40 55.26 -29.72
C VAL A 67 -4.57 54.29 -29.56
N LEU A 68 -5.40 54.48 -28.54
CA LEU A 68 -6.57 53.62 -28.30
C LEU A 68 -7.70 53.83 -29.31
N ALA A 69 -7.80 55.01 -29.95
CA ALA A 69 -8.81 55.30 -30.96
C ALA A 69 -8.45 54.68 -32.32
N ASP A 70 -7.17 54.68 -32.68
CA ASP A 70 -6.67 54.11 -33.94
C ASP A 70 -6.55 52.59 -33.89
N GLY A 71 -6.31 52.03 -32.70
CA GLY A 71 -6.33 50.60 -32.45
C GLY A 71 -5.32 50.19 -31.39
N ASN A 72 -5.76 49.36 -30.45
CA ASN A 72 -4.92 48.89 -29.34
C ASN A 72 -4.19 47.56 -29.62
N ASP A 73 -4.07 47.17 -30.89
CA ASP A 73 -3.37 45.94 -31.29
C ASP A 73 -1.88 46.22 -31.53
N GLY A 74 -1.01 45.61 -30.71
CA GLY A 74 0.44 45.70 -30.86
C GLY A 74 1.03 44.85 -31.99
N GLY A 75 0.20 44.16 -32.79
CA GLY A 75 0.65 43.42 -33.98
C GLY A 75 1.58 42.23 -33.66
N GLY A 76 1.50 41.70 -32.44
CA GLY A 76 2.39 40.62 -31.96
C GLY A 76 3.83 41.06 -31.66
N GLN A 77 4.11 42.37 -31.63
CA GLN A 77 5.43 42.88 -31.25
C GLN A 77 5.65 42.78 -29.73
N ALA A 78 6.91 42.62 -29.32
CA ALA A 78 7.28 42.60 -27.91
C ALA A 78 7.23 44.01 -27.31
N ILE A 79 6.41 44.21 -26.29
CA ILE A 79 6.41 45.45 -25.49
C ILE A 79 7.42 45.28 -24.36
N THR A 80 8.51 46.05 -24.41
CA THR A 80 9.62 45.97 -23.45
C THR A 80 9.59 47.14 -22.47
N ASN A 81 10.40 47.08 -21.42
CA ASN A 81 10.52 48.11 -20.38
C ASN A 81 9.21 48.38 -19.60
N ILE A 82 8.31 47.40 -19.52
CA ILE A 82 7.20 47.40 -18.57
C ILE A 82 7.78 46.99 -17.20
N ALA A 83 7.57 47.84 -16.19
CA ALA A 83 7.96 47.54 -14.81
C ALA A 83 7.03 46.49 -14.20
N ASP A 84 7.47 45.85 -13.11
CA ASP A 84 6.59 44.96 -12.34
C ASP A 84 5.37 45.73 -11.81
N PRO A 85 4.16 45.16 -11.90
CA PRO A 85 2.94 45.83 -11.46
C PRO A 85 2.95 46.02 -9.94
N THR A 86 2.52 47.20 -9.50
CA THR A 86 2.38 47.55 -8.06
C THR A 86 0.92 47.71 -7.67
N ASN A 87 0.06 48.07 -8.62
CA ASN A 87 -1.38 48.20 -8.45
C ASN A 87 -2.14 47.11 -9.24
N PRO A 88 -3.37 46.76 -8.84
CA PRO A 88 -4.15 45.72 -9.52
C PRO A 88 -4.54 46.03 -10.99
N GLN A 89 -4.37 47.27 -11.44
CA GLN A 89 -4.67 47.71 -12.81
C GLN A 89 -3.43 47.85 -13.69
N ASP A 90 -2.24 47.70 -13.14
CA ASP A 90 -1.00 47.80 -13.90
C ASP A 90 -0.90 46.62 -14.88
N ALA A 91 -0.28 46.85 -16.04
CA ALA A 91 0.07 45.76 -16.94
C ALA A 91 1.13 44.87 -16.27
N ALA A 92 0.95 43.54 -16.35
CA ALA A 92 1.89 42.58 -15.79
C ALA A 92 2.80 42.00 -16.87
N THR A 93 4.09 41.83 -16.57
CA THR A 93 5.00 41.09 -17.44
C THR A 93 4.75 39.59 -17.30
N LYS A 94 5.07 38.79 -18.34
CA LYS A 94 5.02 37.33 -18.24
C LYS A 94 5.92 36.83 -17.10
N ALA A 95 7.11 37.41 -16.94
CA ALA A 95 8.03 37.04 -15.88
C ALA A 95 7.44 37.28 -14.49
N TYR A 96 6.75 38.40 -14.29
CA TYR A 96 6.04 38.68 -13.04
C TYR A 96 4.94 37.65 -12.76
N VAL A 97 4.08 37.38 -13.74
CA VAL A 97 2.96 36.43 -13.58
C VAL A 97 3.47 35.01 -13.34
N ASP A 98 4.48 34.55 -14.10
CA ASP A 98 5.08 33.22 -13.93
C ASP A 98 5.81 33.07 -12.57
N ALA A 99 6.26 34.18 -11.98
CA ALA A 99 6.95 34.17 -10.69
C ALA A 99 5.99 34.18 -9.50
N ILE A 100 4.69 34.46 -9.72
CA ILE A 100 3.67 34.29 -8.69
C ILE A 100 3.41 32.79 -8.54
N ALA A 101 3.69 32.25 -7.36
CA ALA A 101 3.34 30.88 -7.04
C ALA A 101 1.82 30.71 -7.06
N ASP A 102 1.34 29.73 -7.82
CA ASP A 102 -0.06 29.33 -7.95
C ASP A 102 -0.31 28.04 -7.16
N ASP A 103 -0.02 28.08 -5.86
CA ASP A 103 -0.20 26.90 -4.99
C ASP A 103 -1.70 26.79 -4.62
N ASP A 104 -2.52 26.38 -5.59
CA ASP A 104 -3.95 26.12 -5.42
C ASP A 104 -4.22 24.94 -4.46
N VAL A 105 -3.22 24.09 -4.23
CA VAL A 105 -3.33 22.88 -3.42
C VAL A 105 -2.30 22.88 -2.30
N SER A 106 -2.76 22.90 -1.05
CA SER A 106 -1.91 22.67 0.12
C SER A 106 -2.15 21.26 0.68
N VAL A 107 -1.10 20.44 0.70
CA VAL A 107 -1.10 19.15 1.39
C VAL A 107 -0.33 19.29 2.69
N THR A 108 -1.00 19.03 3.79
CA THR A 108 -0.39 19.02 5.13
C THR A 108 -0.61 17.65 5.77
N ASN A 109 0.18 17.32 6.79
CA ASN A 109 0.05 16.08 7.57
C ASN A 109 0.23 14.78 6.77
N THR A 110 1.15 14.75 5.79
CA THR A 110 1.55 13.52 5.10
C THR A 110 2.24 12.58 6.08
N VAL A 111 1.82 11.33 6.12
CA VAL A 111 2.42 10.27 6.95
C VAL A 111 3.37 9.40 6.13
N ALA A 112 4.20 8.60 6.79
CA ALA A 112 4.97 7.55 6.11
C ALA A 112 4.06 6.36 5.83
N GLY A 113 4.16 5.77 4.64
CA GLY A 113 3.29 4.66 4.24
C GLY A 113 3.42 4.30 2.77
N ASN A 114 2.39 3.69 2.21
CA ASN A 114 2.33 3.42 0.78
C ASN A 114 1.93 4.69 0.03
N ARG A 115 2.75 5.08 -0.94
CA ARG A 115 2.43 6.23 -1.80
C ARG A 115 1.22 5.96 -2.67
N ILE A 116 0.20 6.79 -2.54
CA ILE A 116 -1.03 6.73 -3.34
C ILE A 116 -1.06 7.80 -4.44
N ALA A 117 -0.35 8.92 -4.23
CA ALA A 117 -0.21 9.97 -5.23
C ALA A 117 1.07 10.79 -5.01
N THR A 118 1.51 11.49 -6.05
CA THR A 118 2.54 12.53 -5.99
C THR A 118 1.95 13.79 -6.61
N ILE A 119 1.93 14.89 -5.85
CA ILE A 119 1.62 16.21 -6.39
C ILE A 119 2.94 16.82 -6.87
N SER A 120 2.97 17.27 -8.11
CA SER A 120 4.14 17.91 -8.71
C SER A 120 3.69 19.07 -9.58
N GLU A 121 4.22 20.24 -9.28
CA GLU A 121 3.97 21.47 -10.04
C GLU A 121 5.31 22.07 -10.52
N PRO A 122 5.32 22.79 -11.65
CA PRO A 122 6.53 23.47 -12.11
C PRO A 122 7.01 24.51 -11.07
N GLY A 123 8.27 24.41 -10.65
CA GLY A 123 8.89 25.38 -9.74
C GLY A 123 8.75 25.07 -8.25
N THR A 124 7.97 24.05 -7.86
CA THR A 124 7.85 23.58 -6.48
C THR A 124 8.44 22.19 -6.29
N ALA A 125 8.78 21.84 -5.05
CA ALA A 125 9.21 20.49 -4.73
C ALA A 125 7.99 19.57 -4.70
N ALA A 126 8.08 18.43 -5.38
CA ALA A 126 6.99 17.45 -5.37
C ALA A 126 6.70 16.94 -3.96
N VAL A 127 5.42 16.73 -3.66
CA VAL A 127 4.93 16.22 -2.38
C VAL A 127 4.25 14.88 -2.60
N ASP A 128 4.75 13.86 -1.91
CA ASP A 128 4.16 12.52 -1.92
C ASP A 128 3.03 12.43 -0.88
N ILE A 129 1.87 11.93 -1.33
CA ILE A 129 0.75 11.57 -0.47
C ILE A 129 0.83 10.07 -0.22
N ASN A 130 0.96 9.69 1.05
CA ASN A 130 1.01 8.30 1.46
C ASN A 130 -0.18 7.94 2.36
N GLU A 131 -0.52 6.65 2.33
CA GLU A 131 -1.51 6.02 3.19
C GLU A 131 -0.81 5.05 4.16
N THR A 132 -1.23 5.02 5.42
CA THR A 132 -0.78 4.03 6.40
C THR A 132 -1.31 2.63 6.06
N VAL A 133 -0.57 1.58 6.42
CA VAL A 133 -0.93 0.19 6.08
C VAL A 133 -1.38 -0.53 7.33
N THR A 134 -2.50 -1.25 7.25
CA THR A 134 -2.94 -2.17 8.30
C THR A 134 -1.90 -3.27 8.52
N SER A 135 -1.63 -3.61 9.78
CA SER A 135 -0.71 -4.71 10.11
C SER A 135 -1.42 -5.79 10.91
N LEU A 136 -1.20 -7.04 10.51
CA LEU A 136 -1.63 -8.23 11.23
C LEU A 136 -0.40 -9.09 11.51
N SER A 137 -0.12 -9.33 12.79
CA SER A 137 1.00 -10.15 13.21
C SER A 137 0.57 -11.12 14.29
N GLN A 138 1.31 -12.22 14.41
CA GLN A 138 1.13 -13.19 15.48
C GLN A 138 2.43 -13.30 16.26
N ASN A 139 2.33 -13.18 17.58
CA ASN A 139 3.43 -13.51 18.45
C ASN A 139 3.55 -15.04 18.55
N THR A 140 4.63 -15.61 18.02
CA THR A 140 4.83 -17.06 17.99
C THR A 140 5.07 -17.69 19.35
N THR A 141 5.40 -16.89 20.37
CA THR A 141 5.62 -17.36 21.74
C THR A 141 4.33 -17.37 22.54
N THR A 142 3.52 -16.32 22.43
CA THR A 142 2.28 -16.17 23.22
C THR A 142 1.03 -16.57 22.46
N GLY A 143 1.12 -16.77 21.14
CA GLY A 143 -0.01 -17.06 20.27
C GLY A 143 -0.96 -15.88 20.07
N VAL A 144 -0.65 -14.71 20.62
CA VAL A 144 -1.49 -13.51 20.50
C VAL A 144 -1.38 -12.96 19.08
N ILE A 145 -2.53 -12.83 18.42
CA ILE A 145 -2.68 -12.11 17.17
C ILE A 145 -2.90 -10.64 17.51
N SER A 146 -2.11 -9.76 16.90
CA SER A 146 -2.21 -8.30 17.05
C SER A 146 -2.54 -7.69 15.69
N TYR A 147 -3.64 -6.95 15.65
CA TYR A 147 -4.07 -6.12 14.53
C TYR A 147 -3.85 -4.66 14.89
N THR A 148 -3.13 -3.91 14.05
CA THR A 148 -3.02 -2.45 14.16
C THR A 148 -3.62 -1.85 12.91
N ASP A 149 -4.64 -1.01 13.08
CA ASP A 149 -5.25 -0.27 11.99
C ASP A 149 -4.35 0.87 11.49
N GLU A 150 -4.77 1.43 10.37
CA GLU A 150 -4.18 2.58 9.69
C GLU A 150 -4.25 3.87 10.52
N ASP A 151 -5.13 3.94 11.52
CA ASP A 151 -5.29 5.08 12.42
C ASP A 151 -4.16 5.16 13.46
N GLY A 152 -3.28 4.15 13.53
CA GLY A 152 -2.12 4.14 14.42
C GLY A 152 -2.49 4.00 15.90
N GLY A 153 -3.69 3.50 16.19
CA GLY A 153 -4.19 3.26 17.53
C GLY A 153 -3.45 2.13 18.26
N ALA A 154 -3.87 1.85 19.50
CA ALA A 154 -3.39 0.69 20.22
C ALA A 154 -3.82 -0.61 19.48
N PRO A 155 -2.94 -1.61 19.34
CA PRO A 155 -3.29 -2.85 18.65
C PRO A 155 -4.48 -3.54 19.31
N GLN A 156 -5.41 -4.01 18.49
CA GLN A 156 -6.45 -4.94 18.92
C GLN A 156 -5.87 -6.35 18.95
N THR A 157 -6.13 -7.09 20.03
CA THR A 157 -5.51 -8.40 20.25
C THR A 157 -6.54 -9.52 20.35
N ALA A 158 -6.20 -10.68 19.80
CA ALA A 158 -6.95 -11.92 19.97
C ALA A 158 -6.01 -13.05 20.43
N ASN A 159 -6.44 -13.82 21.43
CA ASN A 159 -5.70 -14.98 21.91
C ASN A 159 -6.04 -16.20 21.06
N VAL A 160 -5.02 -16.91 20.54
CA VAL A 160 -5.23 -18.20 19.86
C VAL A 160 -5.45 -19.35 20.85
N VAL A 161 -4.89 -19.24 22.05
CA VAL A 161 -4.99 -20.23 23.11
C VAL A 161 -5.37 -19.52 24.40
N GLY A 162 -6.36 -20.06 25.12
CA GLY A 162 -6.77 -19.55 26.43
C GLY A 162 -5.71 -19.82 27.51
N SER A 163 -5.65 -18.95 28.51
CA SER A 163 -4.65 -19.01 29.59
C SER A 163 -5.12 -19.80 30.82
N GLU A 164 -6.22 -20.54 30.71
CA GLU A 164 -6.78 -21.33 31.79
C GLU A 164 -5.79 -22.44 32.21
N ALA A 165 -5.68 -22.68 33.52
CA ALA A 165 -4.70 -23.62 34.06
C ALA A 165 -4.98 -25.09 33.71
N ASP A 166 -6.23 -25.41 33.40
CA ASP A 166 -6.71 -26.73 32.95
C ASP A 166 -6.76 -26.87 31.42
N ASN A 167 -6.26 -25.88 30.68
CA ASN A 167 -6.19 -25.96 29.24
C ASN A 167 -5.13 -26.98 28.79
N MET A 168 -5.56 -27.99 28.03
CA MET A 168 -4.68 -29.01 27.48
C MET A 168 -3.99 -28.55 26.17
N ILE A 169 -4.44 -27.43 25.61
CA ILE A 169 -3.87 -26.80 24.41
C ILE A 169 -2.85 -25.76 24.85
N THR A 170 -1.66 -25.80 24.28
CA THR A 170 -0.60 -24.79 24.45
C THR A 170 -0.33 -24.07 23.13
N VAL A 171 0.41 -22.97 23.19
CA VAL A 171 0.90 -22.28 21.99
C VAL A 171 2.06 -23.09 21.39
N GLY A 172 1.93 -23.46 20.12
CA GLY A 172 2.98 -24.13 19.35
C GLY A 172 4.07 -23.17 18.89
N SER A 173 5.18 -23.68 18.36
CA SER A 173 6.32 -22.85 17.91
C SER A 173 6.01 -21.86 16.79
N ASN A 174 4.89 -22.06 16.08
CA ASN A 174 4.37 -21.16 15.06
C ASN A 174 3.32 -20.17 15.60
N GLY A 175 3.09 -20.11 16.92
CA GLY A 175 2.03 -19.31 17.55
C GLY A 175 0.64 -19.95 17.52
N GLY A 176 0.46 -21.06 16.81
CA GLY A 176 -0.82 -21.74 16.68
C GLY A 176 -1.25 -22.50 17.94
N ALA A 177 -2.52 -22.88 17.98
CA ALA A 177 -3.02 -23.82 18.99
C ALA A 177 -2.43 -25.21 18.74
N TYR A 178 -1.80 -25.77 19.76
CA TYR A 178 -1.17 -27.09 19.74
C TYR A 178 -1.67 -27.90 20.93
N LEU A 179 -2.17 -29.11 20.70
CA LEU A 179 -2.51 -30.00 21.80
C LEU A 179 -1.20 -30.49 22.43
N ALA A 180 -0.92 -30.04 23.65
CA ALA A 180 0.25 -30.50 24.38
C ALA A 180 0.16 -32.01 24.59
N ALA A 181 1.31 -32.66 24.54
CA ALA A 181 1.35 -34.10 24.53
C ALA A 181 0.69 -34.64 25.82
N MET A 182 -0.24 -35.59 25.65
CA MET A 182 -0.98 -36.25 26.73
C MET A 182 -0.98 -37.77 26.53
N PRO A 183 -1.28 -38.57 27.56
CA PRO A 183 -1.47 -40.00 27.38
C PRO A 183 -2.54 -40.28 26.32
N THR A 184 -2.22 -41.12 25.34
CA THR A 184 -3.13 -41.48 24.24
C THR A 184 -3.26 -43.00 24.12
N ILE A 185 -4.45 -43.44 23.71
CA ILE A 185 -4.66 -44.84 23.33
C ILE A 185 -4.00 -45.04 21.96
N TYR A 186 -2.93 -45.84 21.95
CA TYR A 186 -2.16 -46.13 20.74
C TYR A 186 -2.76 -47.29 19.95
N ALA A 187 -3.11 -48.37 20.66
CA ALA A 187 -3.76 -49.55 20.12
C ALA A 187 -4.73 -50.12 21.16
N THR A 188 -5.80 -50.73 20.70
CA THR A 188 -6.77 -51.40 21.58
C THR A 188 -7.44 -52.53 20.84
N GLY A 189 -7.89 -53.54 21.56
CA GLY A 189 -8.68 -54.58 20.93
C GLY A 189 -9.39 -55.49 21.90
N LYS A 190 -10.41 -56.14 21.36
CA LYS A 190 -11.13 -57.28 21.90
C LYS A 190 -10.80 -58.49 21.03
N VAL A 191 -10.30 -59.55 21.67
CA VAL A 191 -9.78 -60.76 21.03
C VAL A 191 -10.62 -61.95 21.49
N ASN A 192 -11.09 -62.76 20.54
CA ASN A 192 -11.77 -64.02 20.82
C ASN A 192 -10.77 -65.09 21.27
N GLY A 193 -11.19 -66.07 22.08
CA GLY A 193 -10.31 -67.15 22.56
C GLY A 193 -9.62 -67.95 21.44
N ASN A 194 -10.22 -68.06 20.25
CA ASN A 194 -9.57 -68.69 19.10
C ASN A 194 -8.45 -67.85 18.44
N GLY A 195 -8.15 -66.67 18.97
CA GLY A 195 -7.14 -65.73 18.47
C GLY A 195 -7.58 -64.89 17.29
N THR A 196 -8.87 -64.81 17.00
CA THR A 196 -9.40 -63.89 15.99
C THR A 196 -9.75 -62.54 16.63
N ALA A 197 -9.54 -61.46 15.89
CA ALA A 197 -9.93 -60.12 16.33
C ALA A 197 -11.47 -59.99 16.28
N ALA A 198 -12.10 -59.70 17.42
CA ALA A 198 -13.50 -59.31 17.46
C ALA A 198 -13.67 -57.83 17.11
N ALA A 199 -12.79 -56.98 17.66
CA ALA A 199 -12.62 -55.58 17.30
C ALA A 199 -11.20 -55.17 17.66
N ILE A 200 -10.41 -54.66 16.72
CA ILE A 200 -9.03 -54.27 16.99
C ILE A 200 -8.68 -52.98 16.23
N TYR A 201 -7.93 -52.10 16.86
CA TYR A 201 -7.47 -50.85 16.30
C TYR A 201 -5.96 -50.74 16.44
N GLN A 202 -5.28 -50.38 15.34
CA GLN A 202 -3.83 -50.18 15.25
C GLN A 202 -2.97 -51.38 15.69
N ALA A 203 -3.56 -52.58 15.65
CA ALA A 203 -2.86 -53.82 15.92
C ALA A 203 -3.53 -55.01 15.20
N THR A 204 -2.81 -56.12 15.13
CA THR A 204 -3.30 -57.44 14.74
C THR A 204 -3.06 -58.41 15.88
N VAL A 205 -3.78 -59.53 15.87
CA VAL A 205 -3.58 -60.63 16.82
C VAL A 205 -3.36 -61.94 16.07
N SER A 206 -2.51 -62.79 16.63
CA SER A 206 -2.38 -64.19 16.22
C SER A 206 -2.25 -65.07 17.45
N ARG A 207 -2.97 -66.20 17.46
CA ARG A 207 -2.78 -67.24 18.48
C ARG A 207 -1.49 -67.99 18.17
N LEU A 208 -0.62 -68.11 19.16
CA LEU A 208 0.64 -68.85 19.07
C LEU A 208 0.44 -70.30 19.49
N ASN A 209 -0.17 -70.49 20.66
CA ASN A 209 -0.59 -71.75 21.25
C ASN A 209 -1.89 -71.51 22.04
N GLU A 210 -2.38 -72.51 22.74
CA GLU A 210 -3.45 -72.33 23.70
C GLU A 210 -3.10 -71.29 24.76
N GLY A 211 -4.04 -70.39 25.07
CA GLY A 211 -3.85 -69.30 26.03
C GLY A 211 -2.82 -68.23 25.63
N ASP A 212 -2.03 -68.46 24.58
CA ASP A 212 -0.92 -67.61 24.16
C ASP A 212 -1.23 -66.84 22.86
N TYR A 213 -1.17 -65.51 22.94
CA TYR A 213 -1.49 -64.61 21.84
C TYR A 213 -0.38 -63.59 21.60
N GLN A 214 -0.05 -63.34 20.34
CA GLN A 214 0.81 -62.24 19.92
C GLN A 214 -0.06 -61.07 19.45
N ILE A 215 0.10 -59.92 20.10
CA ILE A 215 -0.40 -58.63 19.62
C ILE A 215 0.73 -57.94 18.85
N THR A 216 0.46 -57.53 17.63
CA THR A 216 1.43 -56.85 16.77
C THR A 216 0.88 -55.50 16.34
N PHE A 217 1.60 -54.42 16.62
CA PHE A 217 1.19 -53.07 16.23
C PHE A 217 1.29 -52.86 14.71
N SER A 218 0.34 -52.11 14.16
CA SER A 218 0.36 -51.71 12.74
C SER A 218 1.57 -50.82 12.40
N THR A 219 2.13 -50.14 13.40
CA THR A 219 3.35 -49.33 13.27
C THR A 219 4.21 -49.58 14.51
N ALA A 220 5.54 -49.63 14.35
CA ALA A 220 6.41 -49.80 15.50
C ALA A 220 6.46 -48.50 16.33
N LEU A 221 6.35 -48.61 17.65
CA LEU A 221 6.60 -47.51 18.56
C LEU A 221 8.11 -47.19 18.63
N PRO A 222 8.50 -45.95 18.95
CA PRO A 222 9.92 -45.58 19.08
C PRO A 222 10.66 -46.36 20.19
N ASN A 223 9.93 -46.78 21.23
CA ASN A 223 10.45 -47.56 22.34
C ASN A 223 9.35 -48.49 22.91
N ALA A 224 9.71 -49.37 23.83
CA ALA A 224 8.79 -50.32 24.47
C ALA A 224 8.19 -49.80 25.80
N ASN A 225 8.32 -48.51 26.13
CA ASN A 225 7.85 -47.92 27.41
C ASN A 225 6.38 -47.47 27.32
N TYR A 226 5.51 -48.33 26.80
CA TYR A 226 4.06 -48.10 26.78
C TYR A 226 3.38 -48.88 27.90
N ILE A 227 2.16 -48.48 28.27
CA ILE A 227 1.36 -49.19 29.26
C ILE A 227 0.51 -50.23 28.54
N ILE A 228 0.42 -51.43 29.10
CA ILE A 228 -0.52 -52.47 28.67
C ILE A 228 -1.54 -52.65 29.80
N GLN A 229 -2.81 -52.46 29.49
CA GLN A 229 -3.93 -52.84 30.36
C GLN A 229 -4.64 -54.02 29.74
N LEU A 230 -4.84 -55.08 30.52
CA LEU A 230 -5.52 -56.29 30.09
C LEU A 230 -6.76 -56.53 30.95
N SER A 231 -7.79 -57.11 30.35
CA SER A 231 -8.93 -57.66 31.06
C SER A 231 -9.43 -58.93 30.36
N THR A 232 -9.90 -59.88 31.15
CA THR A 232 -10.53 -61.11 30.68
C THR A 232 -12.02 -61.09 30.97
N ILE A 233 -12.76 -61.94 30.26
CA ILE A 233 -14.16 -62.21 30.60
C ILE A 233 -14.26 -62.92 31.97
N ASP A 234 -15.23 -62.50 32.79
CA ASP A 234 -15.66 -63.27 33.97
C ASP A 234 -16.69 -64.32 33.53
N CYS A 235 -16.33 -65.58 33.70
CA CYS A 235 -17.13 -66.75 33.37
C CYS A 235 -17.90 -67.31 34.58
N GLY A 236 -17.89 -66.64 35.74
CA GLY A 236 -18.61 -67.05 36.93
C GLY A 236 -18.11 -68.36 37.56
N GLY A 237 -16.82 -68.67 37.38
CA GLY A 237 -16.20 -69.91 37.87
C GLY A 237 -16.39 -71.12 36.94
N ASP A 238 -16.92 -70.91 35.74
CA ASP A 238 -17.12 -71.96 34.72
C ASP A 238 -16.57 -71.49 33.37
N CYS A 239 -15.26 -71.23 33.33
CA CYS A 239 -14.61 -70.78 32.10
C CYS A 239 -14.53 -71.93 31.10
N PRO A 240 -15.00 -71.73 29.86
CA PRO A 240 -14.99 -72.77 28.85
C PRO A 240 -13.54 -73.17 28.54
N GLY A 241 -13.21 -74.40 28.91
CA GLY A 241 -11.93 -75.03 28.62
C GLY A 241 -11.92 -75.89 27.36
N ASN A 242 -10.73 -76.30 26.94
CA ASN A 242 -10.53 -77.36 25.96
C ASN A 242 -10.62 -78.78 26.59
N THR A 243 -10.54 -78.86 27.92
CA THR A 243 -10.69 -80.08 28.71
C THR A 243 -12.12 -80.21 29.24
N SER A 244 -12.50 -81.39 29.72
CA SER A 244 -13.82 -81.61 30.35
C SER A 244 -13.89 -81.04 31.79
N ALA A 245 -12.93 -80.21 32.19
CA ALA A 245 -12.87 -79.55 33.49
C ALA A 245 -13.17 -78.06 33.33
N ASN A 246 -13.94 -77.53 34.28
CA ASN A 246 -14.27 -76.11 34.33
C ASN A 246 -13.12 -75.37 35.03
N TYR A 247 -12.69 -74.25 34.46
CA TYR A 247 -11.67 -73.39 35.03
C TYR A 247 -12.33 -72.29 35.86
N ASP A 248 -11.90 -72.06 37.10
CA ASP A 248 -12.53 -71.12 38.01
C ASP A 248 -11.68 -69.91 38.40
N ASP A 249 -10.36 -69.93 38.18
CA ASP A 249 -9.42 -68.85 38.52
C ASP A 249 -8.57 -68.37 37.31
N PRO A 250 -9.18 -67.85 36.22
CA PRO A 250 -8.43 -67.38 35.05
C PRO A 250 -7.57 -66.14 35.36
N GLY A 251 -6.26 -66.28 35.19
CA GLY A 251 -5.29 -65.20 35.28
C GLY A 251 -4.78 -64.77 33.91
N ILE A 252 -4.66 -63.45 33.68
CA ILE A 252 -4.11 -62.87 32.45
C ILE A 252 -2.82 -62.11 32.72
N THR A 253 -1.80 -62.34 31.89
CA THR A 253 -0.50 -61.68 31.99
C THR A 253 0.02 -61.25 30.63
N TYR A 254 0.87 -60.23 30.60
CA TYR A 254 1.64 -59.88 29.40
C TYR A 254 3.09 -60.29 29.55
N TYR A 255 3.76 -60.53 28.43
CA TYR A 255 5.19 -60.77 28.37
C TYR A 255 5.76 -60.35 27.01
N ASN A 256 7.09 -60.35 26.89
CA ASN A 256 7.80 -60.01 25.65
C ASN A 256 7.34 -58.66 25.05
N GLN A 257 7.36 -57.60 25.87
CA GLN A 257 7.02 -56.25 25.45
C GLN A 257 8.14 -55.69 24.55
N THR A 258 7.79 -55.30 23.34
CA THR A 258 8.72 -54.82 22.31
C THR A 258 8.15 -53.60 21.60
N THR A 259 8.95 -52.89 20.81
CA THR A 259 8.47 -51.76 20.00
C THR A 259 7.37 -52.13 19.00
N THR A 260 7.27 -53.40 18.62
CA THR A 260 6.29 -53.90 17.64
C THR A 260 5.06 -54.54 18.27
N GLY A 261 4.98 -54.63 19.60
CA GLY A 261 3.87 -55.29 20.29
C GLY A 261 4.32 -56.15 21.46
N PHE A 262 3.42 -57.00 21.93
CA PHE A 262 3.60 -57.80 23.15
C PHE A 262 2.84 -59.13 23.03
N ARG A 263 3.10 -60.04 23.97
CA ARG A 263 2.36 -61.29 24.08
C ARG A 263 1.48 -61.29 25.31
N VAL A 264 0.38 -62.03 25.22
CA VAL A 264 -0.58 -62.26 26.29
C VAL A 264 -0.63 -63.75 26.56
N ASN A 265 -0.59 -64.13 27.82
CA ASN A 265 -0.84 -65.49 28.28
C ASN A 265 -2.05 -65.48 29.24
N ILE A 266 -3.01 -66.36 28.97
CA ILE A 266 -4.19 -66.59 29.79
C ILE A 266 -4.18 -68.05 30.22
N GLY A 267 -4.45 -68.29 31.49
CA GLY A 267 -4.55 -69.65 32.02
C GLY A 267 -5.12 -69.67 33.43
N ASP A 268 -5.58 -70.83 33.84
CA ASP A 268 -6.11 -71.05 35.18
C ASP A 268 -4.96 -71.14 36.16
N SER A 269 -5.02 -70.26 37.16
CA SER A 269 -4.03 -70.24 38.21
C SER A 269 -4.53 -71.13 39.32
N ASP A 270 -4.35 -72.44 39.16
CA ASP A 270 -4.67 -73.37 40.24
C ASP A 270 -3.93 -72.93 41.51
N ASN A 271 -4.61 -72.99 42.66
CA ASN A 271 -4.04 -72.59 43.95
C ASN A 271 -3.09 -73.67 44.55
N GLY A 272 -2.48 -74.51 43.70
CA GLY A 272 -1.71 -75.70 44.06
C GLY A 272 -0.25 -75.70 43.58
N THR A 273 0.36 -76.90 43.56
CA THR A 273 1.76 -77.13 43.13
C THR A 273 1.91 -77.39 41.63
N THR A 274 0.83 -77.28 40.87
CA THR A 274 0.80 -77.56 39.43
C THR A 274 1.08 -76.30 38.63
N GLN A 275 1.51 -76.50 37.39
CA GLN A 275 1.78 -75.40 36.47
C GLN A 275 0.44 -74.83 36.00
N LYS A 276 0.37 -73.49 35.85
CA LYS A 276 -0.74 -72.78 35.20
C LYS A 276 -1.15 -73.51 33.93
N ASP A 277 -2.41 -73.90 33.84
CA ASP A 277 -2.96 -74.53 32.64
C ASP A 277 -3.46 -73.44 31.68
N ASP A 278 -2.97 -73.43 30.45
CA ASP A 278 -3.27 -72.37 29.48
C ASP A 278 -4.69 -72.54 28.92
N ILE A 279 -5.41 -71.42 28.71
CA ILE A 279 -6.82 -71.46 28.30
C ILE A 279 -7.14 -70.39 27.27
N ASP A 280 -7.89 -70.79 26.25
CA ASP A 280 -8.44 -69.86 25.28
C ASP A 280 -9.66 -69.10 25.81
N LEU A 281 -9.46 -67.84 26.20
CA LEU A 281 -10.54 -66.97 26.64
C LEU A 281 -10.59 -65.66 25.85
N GLU A 282 -11.79 -65.07 25.81
CA GLU A 282 -11.96 -63.71 25.34
C GLU A 282 -11.24 -62.74 26.28
N PHE A 283 -10.50 -61.80 25.70
CA PHE A 283 -9.83 -60.74 26.46
C PHE A 283 -9.82 -59.42 25.69
N MET A 284 -9.58 -58.35 26.44
CA MET A 284 -9.38 -57.01 25.90
C MET A 284 -8.00 -56.50 26.28
N PHE A 285 -7.44 -55.65 25.42
CA PHE A 285 -6.21 -54.92 25.70
C PHE A 285 -6.36 -53.44 25.34
N THR A 286 -5.67 -52.59 26.11
CA THR A 286 -5.46 -51.18 25.79
C THR A 286 -3.99 -50.87 25.94
N VAL A 287 -3.42 -50.25 24.91
CA VAL A 287 -2.06 -49.74 24.90
C VAL A 287 -2.11 -48.23 25.02
N ILE A 288 -1.48 -47.70 26.07
CA ILE A 288 -1.42 -46.26 26.33
C ILE A 288 0.03 -45.80 26.16
N THR A 289 0.24 -44.83 25.29
CA THR A 289 1.52 -44.14 25.17
C THR A 289 1.49 -42.87 26.00
N ILE A 290 2.52 -42.67 26.83
CA ILE A 290 2.74 -41.42 27.54
C ILE A 290 3.77 -40.62 26.72
N PRO A 291 3.54 -39.32 26.50
CA PRO A 291 4.55 -38.45 25.92
C PRO A 291 5.85 -38.49 26.73
N ASN A 292 6.98 -38.49 26.03
CA ASN A 292 8.30 -38.35 26.67
C ASN A 292 8.51 -36.95 27.24
#